data_AF-A0A7M1AZR3-F1
#
_entry.id   AF-A0A7M1AZR3-F1
#
_cell.length_a   1.000
_cell.length_b   1.000
_cell.length_c   1.000
_cell.angle_alpha   90.00
_cell.angle_beta   90.00
_cell.angle_gamma   90.00
#
_symmetry.space_group_name_H-M   'P 1'
#
loop_
_entity.id
_entity.type
_entity.pdbx_description
1 polymer ?
#
loop_
_entity_poly.entity_id
_entity_poly.type
_entity_poly.pdbx_seq_one_letter_code
_entity_poly.pdbx_strand_id
1 'polypeptide(L)'
;MATEETKRYMELQMQELKEACAATEEENPTPKKKNNNNNKNAEIAKLYEDAAEYEEDLKGFEAELEIVKTNSFADIPKLLVENFSSDERDYVQEIKNLLELTWKNYVQEQKPDAQEQLKIIQLTELSDLINTLAQAYPDDEGDFETKIKDILITRWETLIAIKKEHIKEEIAEIKIMGLKPNYVQRIYKQFHGIE
;
A
#
# COMPACT_ATOMS: atom_id res chain seq x y z
N MET A 1 15.76 -13.19 49.73
CA MET A 1 14.73 -12.27 50.24
C MET A 1 14.17 -11.36 49.14
N ALA A 2 14.96 -10.80 48.22
CA ALA A 2 14.45 -9.92 47.14
C ALA A 2 13.56 -10.60 46.05
N THR A 3 13.63 -11.93 45.90
CA THR A 3 12.89 -12.70 44.88
C THR A 3 11.48 -13.10 45.31
N GLU A 4 11.23 -13.22 46.62
CA GLU A 4 9.90 -13.53 47.14
C GLU A 4 9.01 -12.29 47.22
N GLU A 5 9.60 -11.13 47.56
CA GLU A 5 8.88 -9.85 47.60
C GLU A 5 8.41 -9.39 46.21
N THR A 6 9.24 -9.57 45.19
CA THR A 6 8.87 -9.26 43.79
C THR A 6 7.79 -10.19 43.26
N LYS A 7 7.84 -11.48 43.61
CA LYS A 7 6.80 -12.45 43.24
C LYS A 7 5.47 -12.14 43.93
N ARG A 8 5.51 -11.77 45.21
CA ARG A 8 4.33 -11.37 45.98
C ARG A 8 3.72 -10.06 45.47
N TYR A 9 4.56 -9.13 45.00
CA TYR A 9 4.12 -7.87 44.40
C TYR A 9 3.42 -8.09 43.05
N MET A 10 3.97 -8.96 42.19
CA MET A 10 3.33 -9.33 40.93
C MET A 10 2.01 -10.09 41.12
N GLU A 11 1.92 -10.97 42.13
CA GLU A 11 0.67 -11.65 42.49
C GLU A 11 -0.39 -10.65 42.98
N LEU A 12 -0.01 -9.66 43.78
CA LEU A 12 -0.91 -8.60 44.23
C LEU A 12 -1.43 -7.76 43.05
N GLN A 13 -0.56 -7.39 42.11
CA GLN A 13 -0.96 -6.64 40.90
C GLN A 13 -1.90 -7.45 39.99
N MET A 14 -1.67 -8.77 39.86
CA MET A 14 -2.59 -9.65 39.11
C MET A 14 -3.92 -9.86 39.82
N GLN A 15 -3.93 -9.86 41.16
CA GLN A 15 -5.14 -9.99 41.94
C GLN A 15 -5.98 -8.70 41.89
N GLU A 16 -5.36 -7.52 41.97
CA GLU A 16 -6.02 -6.23 41.75
C GLU A 16 -6.58 -6.10 40.31
N LEU A 17 -5.84 -6.57 39.30
CA LEU A 17 -6.32 -6.61 37.90
C LEU A 17 -7.51 -7.57 37.73
N LYS A 18 -7.52 -8.72 38.42
CA LYS A 18 -8.64 -9.65 38.40
C LYS A 18 -9.86 -9.10 39.15
N GLU A 19 -9.67 -8.46 40.29
CA GLU A 19 -10.75 -7.81 41.05
C GLU A 19 -11.34 -6.62 40.28
N ALA A 20 -10.50 -5.83 39.58
CA ALA A 20 -10.95 -4.76 38.70
C ALA A 20 -11.73 -5.26 37.48
N CYS A 21 -11.45 -6.48 36.99
CA CYS A 21 -12.21 -7.13 35.92
C CYS A 21 -13.44 -7.91 36.41
N ALA A 22 -13.45 -8.35 37.67
CA ALA A 22 -14.56 -9.11 38.27
C ALA A 22 -15.63 -8.23 38.92
N ALA A 23 -15.33 -6.95 39.23
CA ALA A 23 -16.29 -5.99 39.79
C ALA A 23 -17.37 -5.49 38.80
N THR A 24 -17.63 -6.21 37.70
CA THR A 24 -18.68 -5.92 36.73
C THR A 24 -19.73 -7.03 36.61
N GLU A 25 -19.94 -7.79 37.68
CA GLU A 25 -21.11 -8.66 37.82
C GLU A 25 -21.78 -8.40 39.18
N GLU A 26 -22.59 -7.34 39.27
CA GLU A 26 -23.85 -7.33 40.03
C GLU A 26 -24.63 -6.03 39.76
N GLU A 27 -25.95 -6.19 39.65
CA GLU A 27 -26.94 -5.23 39.13
C GLU A 27 -27.09 -3.94 39.94
N ASN A 28 -26.98 -2.78 39.27
CA ASN A 28 -27.89 -1.63 39.39
C ASN A 28 -27.48 -0.48 38.42
N PRO A 29 -28.43 0.29 37.84
CA PRO A 29 -28.13 1.25 36.78
C PRO A 29 -27.60 2.56 37.38
N THR A 30 -26.31 2.85 37.20
CA THR A 30 -25.72 4.17 37.50
C THR A 30 -24.78 4.63 36.38
N PRO A 31 -24.56 5.95 36.26
CA PRO A 31 -24.66 6.68 35.00
C PRO A 31 -23.46 6.46 34.07
N LYS A 32 -23.74 6.51 32.77
CA LYS A 32 -22.76 6.48 31.66
C LYS A 32 -21.57 7.41 31.96
N LYS A 33 -20.43 6.84 32.35
CA LYS A 33 -19.11 7.49 32.23
C LYS A 33 -18.78 7.63 30.74
N LYS A 34 -19.25 8.72 30.12
CA LYS A 34 -18.74 9.18 28.83
C LYS A 34 -17.39 9.87 29.04
N ASN A 35 -16.45 9.62 28.13
CA ASN A 35 -15.25 10.41 27.80
C ASN A 35 -13.85 10.05 28.34
N ASN A 36 -13.58 8.85 28.89
CA ASN A 36 -12.18 8.45 29.13
C ASN A 36 -11.64 7.37 28.17
N ASN A 37 -12.52 6.54 27.59
CA ASN A 37 -12.11 5.52 26.62
C ASN A 37 -11.85 6.09 25.22
N ASN A 38 -12.47 7.21 24.86
CA ASN A 38 -12.33 7.76 23.51
C ASN A 38 -10.91 8.30 23.24
N ASN A 39 -10.28 8.89 24.26
CA ASN A 39 -8.92 9.44 24.11
C ASN A 39 -7.86 8.34 23.99
N LYS A 40 -7.99 7.28 24.81
CA LYS A 40 -7.13 6.09 24.72
C LYS A 40 -7.31 5.33 23.41
N ASN A 41 -8.55 5.23 22.92
CA ASN A 41 -8.82 4.61 21.63
C ASN A 41 -8.27 5.45 20.46
N ALA A 42 -8.30 6.78 20.56
CA ALA A 42 -7.68 7.66 19.58
C ALA A 42 -6.15 7.47 19.54
N GLU A 43 -5.50 7.41 20.70
CA GLU A 43 -4.05 7.15 20.79
C GLU A 43 -3.66 5.79 20.21
N ILE A 44 -4.47 4.74 20.47
CA ILE A 44 -4.23 3.41 19.90
C ILE A 44 -4.54 3.39 18.39
N ALA A 45 -5.58 4.08 17.94
CA ALA A 45 -5.94 4.17 16.53
C ALA A 45 -4.83 4.82 15.70
N LYS A 46 -4.18 5.87 16.24
CA LYS A 46 -3.03 6.53 15.60
C LYS A 46 -1.89 5.59 15.27
N LEU A 47 -1.65 4.57 16.11
CA LEU A 47 -0.62 3.56 15.86
C LEU A 47 -0.91 2.68 14.63
N TYR A 48 -2.11 2.76 14.05
CA TYR A 48 -2.48 2.04 12.84
C TYR A 48 -2.76 2.97 11.65
N GLU A 49 -2.67 4.30 11.80
CA GLU A 49 -3.01 5.23 10.73
C GLU A 49 -2.13 5.01 9.50
N ASP A 50 -0.82 4.95 9.69
CA ASP A 50 0.15 4.73 8.60
C ASP A 50 -0.04 3.36 7.94
N ALA A 51 -0.27 2.31 8.74
CA ALA A 51 -0.57 0.97 8.23
C ALA A 51 -1.87 0.94 7.42
N ALA A 52 -2.91 1.65 7.86
CA ALA A 52 -4.19 1.75 7.16
C ALA A 52 -4.07 2.51 5.83
N GLU A 53 -3.32 3.60 5.80
CA GLU A 53 -3.03 4.35 4.57
C GLU A 53 -2.30 3.45 3.56
N TYR A 54 -1.27 2.71 4.01
CA TYR A 54 -0.59 1.76 3.13
C TYR A 54 -1.47 0.60 2.67
N GLU A 55 -2.41 0.12 3.50
CA GLU A 55 -3.39 -0.89 3.11
C GLU A 55 -4.38 -0.37 2.05
N GLU A 56 -4.78 0.90 2.13
CA GLU A 56 -5.64 1.55 1.13
C GLU A 56 -4.89 1.72 -0.19
N ASP A 57 -3.69 2.30 -0.16
CA ASP A 57 -2.80 2.40 -1.32
C ASP A 57 -2.55 1.04 -1.98
N LEU A 58 -2.34 0.00 -1.16
CA LEU A 58 -2.10 -1.35 -1.66
C LEU A 58 -3.29 -1.86 -2.48
N LYS A 59 -4.52 -1.64 -2.01
CA LYS A 59 -5.73 -2.02 -2.76
C LYS A 59 -5.85 -1.23 -4.06
N GLY A 60 -5.53 0.07 -4.03
CA GLY A 60 -5.45 0.92 -5.22
C GLY A 60 -4.51 0.32 -6.25
N PHE A 61 -3.25 0.06 -5.88
CA PHE A 61 -2.27 -0.52 -6.79
C PHE A 61 -2.61 -1.93 -7.27
N GLU A 62 -3.22 -2.78 -6.43
CA GLU A 62 -3.68 -4.11 -6.85
C GLU A 62 -4.79 -4.01 -7.92
N ALA A 63 -5.72 -3.06 -7.77
CA ALA A 63 -6.76 -2.79 -8.75
C ALA A 63 -6.20 -2.15 -10.04
N GLU A 64 -5.28 -1.19 -9.92
CA GLU A 64 -4.57 -0.62 -11.08
C GLU A 64 -3.81 -1.70 -11.87
N LEU A 65 -3.13 -2.62 -11.18
CA LEU A 65 -2.41 -3.73 -11.81
C LEU A 65 -3.35 -4.66 -12.61
N GLU A 66 -4.57 -4.89 -12.12
CA GLU A 66 -5.57 -5.68 -12.83
C GLU A 66 -5.97 -5.01 -14.15
N ILE A 67 -6.12 -3.68 -14.16
CA ILE A 67 -6.36 -2.91 -15.39
C ILE A 67 -5.20 -3.08 -16.37
N VAL A 68 -3.95 -2.94 -15.89
CA VAL A 68 -2.75 -3.07 -16.72
C VAL A 68 -2.64 -4.48 -17.34
N LYS A 69 -2.97 -5.53 -16.59
CA LYS A 69 -2.90 -6.92 -17.09
C LYS A 69 -3.97 -7.20 -18.15
N THR A 70 -5.20 -6.75 -17.91
CA THR A 70 -6.38 -7.18 -18.68
C THR A 70 -6.60 -6.40 -19.98
N ASN A 71 -6.17 -5.14 -20.04
CA ASN A 71 -6.52 -4.24 -21.15
C ASN A 71 -5.38 -4.06 -22.16
N SER A 72 -5.71 -3.52 -23.33
CA SER A 72 -4.73 -3.14 -24.35
C SER A 72 -3.91 -1.92 -23.88
N PHE A 73 -2.67 -1.79 -24.34
CA PHE A 73 -1.81 -0.69 -23.89
C PHE A 73 -2.41 0.70 -24.17
N ALA A 74 -3.07 0.87 -25.32
CA ALA A 74 -3.68 2.14 -25.71
C ALA A 74 -4.82 2.58 -24.77
N ASP A 75 -5.53 1.63 -24.17
CA ASP A 75 -6.68 1.91 -23.30
C ASP A 75 -6.29 2.13 -21.84
N ILE A 76 -5.12 1.61 -21.40
CA ILE A 76 -4.67 1.65 -20.00
C ILE A 76 -4.74 3.07 -19.39
N PRO A 77 -4.15 4.12 -20.00
CA PRO A 77 -4.12 5.44 -19.36
C PRO A 77 -5.53 6.00 -19.13
N LYS A 78 -6.43 5.78 -20.10
CA LYS A 78 -7.81 6.22 -20.01
C LYS A 78 -8.57 5.46 -18.91
N LEU A 79 -8.42 4.13 -18.86
CA LEU A 79 -9.07 3.30 -17.86
C LEU A 79 -8.59 3.61 -16.43
N LEU A 80 -7.30 3.89 -16.27
CA LEU A 80 -6.76 4.33 -14.97
C LEU A 80 -7.38 5.66 -14.53
N VAL A 81 -7.45 6.65 -15.41
CA VAL A 81 -8.10 7.94 -15.10
C VAL A 81 -9.58 7.78 -14.80
N GLU A 82 -10.30 6.90 -15.51
CA GLU A 82 -11.75 6.68 -15.30
C GLU A 82 -12.05 5.93 -13.99
N ASN A 83 -11.21 4.97 -13.58
CA ASN A 83 -11.44 4.18 -12.36
C ASN A 83 -10.86 4.84 -11.10
N PHE A 84 -9.87 5.72 -11.26
CA PHE A 84 -9.15 6.37 -10.16
C PHE A 84 -9.17 7.91 -10.28
N SER A 85 -10.29 8.47 -10.76
CA SER A 85 -10.44 9.91 -11.06
C SER A 85 -10.31 10.84 -9.86
N SER A 86 -10.28 10.30 -8.64
CA SER A 86 -10.03 11.03 -7.40
C SER A 86 -8.55 11.37 -7.19
N ASP A 87 -7.66 10.68 -7.88
CA ASP A 87 -6.23 10.81 -7.68
C ASP A 87 -5.72 11.97 -8.52
N GLU A 88 -4.99 12.92 -7.92
CA GLU A 88 -4.33 14.04 -8.63
C GLU A 88 -3.19 13.55 -9.58
N ARG A 89 -3.18 12.27 -9.93
CA ARG A 89 -2.14 11.59 -10.70
C ARG A 89 -2.39 11.74 -12.19
N ASP A 90 -1.35 12.15 -12.90
CA ASP A 90 -1.33 12.16 -14.35
C ASP A 90 -0.76 10.83 -14.86
N TYR A 91 -1.64 9.83 -15.02
CA TYR A 91 -1.26 8.49 -15.49
C TYR A 91 -0.58 8.50 -16.86
N VAL A 92 -0.92 9.45 -17.74
CA VAL A 92 -0.29 9.57 -19.07
C VAL A 92 1.17 9.99 -18.91
N GLN A 93 1.44 11.01 -18.09
CA GLN A 93 2.81 11.46 -17.82
C GLN A 93 3.61 10.44 -17.04
N GLU A 94 3.00 9.77 -16.04
CA GLU A 94 3.68 8.74 -15.27
C GLU A 94 4.15 7.57 -16.13
N ILE A 95 3.26 7.04 -16.99
CA ILE A 95 3.61 5.96 -17.92
C ILE A 95 4.70 6.44 -18.89
N LYS A 96 4.57 7.64 -19.46
CA LYS A 96 5.59 8.17 -20.37
C LYS A 96 6.96 8.30 -19.69
N ASN A 97 7.00 8.86 -18.49
CA ASN A 97 8.23 9.00 -17.71
C ASN A 97 8.87 7.65 -17.37
N LEU A 98 8.05 6.65 -17.01
CA LEU A 98 8.52 5.30 -16.73
C LEU A 98 9.18 4.67 -17.96
N LEU A 99 8.56 4.80 -19.14
CA LEU A 99 9.11 4.28 -20.39
C LEU A 99 10.41 5.01 -20.74
N GLU A 100 10.45 6.33 -20.63
CA GLU A 100 11.69 7.09 -20.86
C GLU A 100 12.83 6.66 -19.92
N LEU A 101 12.56 6.49 -18.63
CA LEU A 101 13.56 6.04 -17.67
C LEU A 101 14.06 4.63 -17.98
N THR A 102 13.14 3.73 -18.33
CA THR A 102 13.48 2.34 -18.67
C THR A 102 14.38 2.29 -19.91
N TRP A 103 14.06 3.04 -20.96
CA TRP A 103 14.89 3.09 -22.16
C TRP A 103 16.19 3.85 -21.96
N LYS A 104 16.22 4.88 -21.10
CA LYS A 104 17.49 5.51 -20.68
C LYS A 104 18.41 4.49 -20.01
N ASN A 105 17.89 3.60 -19.18
CA ASN A 105 18.67 2.52 -18.58
C ASN A 105 19.16 1.52 -19.64
N TYR A 106 18.32 1.14 -20.61
CA TYR A 106 18.75 0.28 -21.72
C TYR A 106 19.86 0.90 -22.58
N VAL A 107 19.84 2.23 -22.77
CA VAL A 107 20.94 2.95 -23.43
C VAL A 107 22.22 2.87 -22.60
N GLN A 108 22.13 3.03 -21.27
CA GLN A 108 23.30 2.88 -20.38
C GLN A 108 23.86 1.45 -20.39
N GLU A 109 22.98 0.45 -20.49
CA GLU A 109 23.33 -0.97 -20.65
C GLU A 109 23.83 -1.31 -22.07
N GLN A 110 23.91 -0.34 -22.98
CA GLN A 110 24.36 -0.51 -24.37
C GLN A 110 23.54 -1.54 -25.16
N LYS A 111 22.23 -1.65 -24.88
CA LYS A 111 21.35 -2.49 -25.68
C LYS A 111 21.26 -1.95 -27.11
N PRO A 112 21.24 -2.83 -28.13
CA PRO A 112 21.11 -2.43 -29.52
C PRO A 112 19.82 -1.63 -29.73
N ASP A 113 19.89 -0.62 -30.59
CA ASP A 113 18.76 0.23 -31.03
C ASP A 113 18.06 1.04 -29.91
N ALA A 114 18.44 0.86 -28.64
CA ALA A 114 17.81 1.50 -27.49
C ALA A 114 17.84 3.03 -27.56
N GLN A 115 18.89 3.61 -28.16
CA GLN A 115 19.02 5.06 -28.31
C GLN A 115 18.05 5.63 -29.35
N GLU A 116 17.75 4.87 -30.39
CA GLU A 116 16.79 5.27 -31.43
C GLU A 116 15.36 5.04 -30.95
N GLN A 117 15.09 3.90 -30.29
CA GLN A 117 13.81 3.62 -29.63
C GLN A 117 13.47 4.68 -28.57
N LEU A 118 14.45 5.13 -27.77
CA LEU A 118 14.25 6.20 -26.79
C LEU A 118 13.79 7.50 -27.46
N LYS A 119 14.34 7.87 -28.62
CA LYS A 119 13.91 9.06 -29.35
C LYS A 119 12.47 8.94 -29.82
N ILE A 120 12.06 7.75 -30.29
CA ILE A 120 10.68 7.49 -30.67
C ILE A 120 9.76 7.66 -29.47
N ILE A 121 10.09 7.07 -28.31
CA ILE A 121 9.30 7.19 -27.08
C ILE A 121 9.12 8.65 -26.63
N GLN A 122 10.16 9.48 -26.78
CA GLN A 122 10.10 10.88 -26.40
C GLN A 122 9.19 11.70 -27.32
N LEU A 123 9.24 11.43 -28.63
CA LEU A 123 8.55 12.21 -29.66
C LEU A 123 7.11 11.76 -29.94
N THR A 124 6.80 10.50 -29.68
CA THR A 124 5.48 9.92 -29.99
C THR A 124 4.49 10.11 -28.83
N GLU A 125 3.22 10.25 -29.17
CA GLU A 125 2.12 10.20 -28.20
C GLU A 125 1.90 8.78 -27.70
N LEU A 126 1.44 8.63 -26.45
CA LEU A 126 1.35 7.33 -25.80
C LEU A 126 0.42 6.35 -26.54
N SER A 127 -0.70 6.86 -27.10
CA SER A 127 -1.66 6.07 -27.87
C SER A 127 -1.08 5.47 -29.15
N ASP A 128 -0.13 6.17 -29.79
CA ASP A 128 0.46 5.78 -31.07
C ASP A 128 1.83 5.12 -30.92
N LEU A 129 2.32 4.98 -29.69
CA LEU A 129 3.67 4.54 -29.39
C LEU A 129 3.95 3.12 -29.92
N ILE A 130 3.06 2.17 -29.63
CA ILE A 130 3.19 0.77 -30.07
C ILE A 130 3.23 0.70 -31.59
N ASN A 131 2.32 1.39 -32.27
CA ASN A 131 2.24 1.41 -33.73
C ASN A 131 3.50 2.02 -34.35
N THR A 132 4.01 3.10 -33.76
CA THR A 132 5.21 3.79 -34.27
C THR A 132 6.47 2.94 -34.07
N LEU A 133 6.61 2.27 -32.92
CA LEU A 133 7.72 1.34 -32.67
C LEU A 133 7.66 0.13 -33.61
N ALA A 134 6.49 -0.47 -33.79
CA ALA A 134 6.31 -1.60 -34.70
C ALA A 134 6.60 -1.22 -36.18
N GLN A 135 6.25 0.00 -36.59
CA GLN A 135 6.57 0.50 -37.94
C GLN A 135 8.05 0.81 -38.13
N ALA A 136 8.72 1.34 -37.11
CA ALA A 136 10.15 1.65 -37.17
C ALA A 136 11.01 0.38 -37.14
N TYR A 137 10.54 -0.68 -36.50
CA TYR A 137 11.23 -1.97 -36.35
C TYR A 137 10.34 -3.14 -36.80
N PRO A 138 10.02 -3.25 -38.09
CA PRO A 138 9.14 -4.31 -38.61
C PRO A 138 9.78 -5.70 -38.55
N ASP A 139 11.11 -5.76 -38.45
CA ASP A 139 11.90 -7.00 -38.35
C ASP A 139 12.15 -7.43 -36.89
N ASP A 140 11.68 -6.67 -35.89
CA ASP A 140 11.75 -7.09 -34.47
C ASP A 140 10.70 -8.19 -34.25
N GLU A 141 11.15 -9.41 -33.99
CA GLU A 141 10.29 -10.56 -33.68
C GLU A 141 9.52 -10.38 -32.36
N GLY A 142 9.88 -9.39 -31.54
CA GLY A 142 9.27 -9.16 -30.25
C GLY A 142 8.09 -8.18 -30.31
N ASP A 143 6.95 -8.60 -29.75
CA ASP A 143 5.78 -7.75 -29.57
C ASP A 143 6.08 -6.59 -28.61
N PHE A 144 6.16 -5.37 -29.15
CA PHE A 144 6.36 -4.15 -28.36
C PHE A 144 5.26 -3.92 -27.34
N GLU A 145 4.02 -4.33 -27.63
CA GLU A 145 2.92 -4.19 -26.68
C GLU A 145 3.18 -5.07 -25.46
N THR A 146 3.49 -6.35 -25.66
CA THR A 146 3.86 -7.26 -24.56
C THR A 146 5.08 -6.74 -23.79
N LYS A 147 6.17 -6.34 -24.48
CA LYS A 147 7.38 -5.80 -23.83
C LYS A 147 7.05 -4.60 -22.93
N ILE A 148 6.25 -3.66 -23.43
CA ILE A 148 5.88 -2.45 -22.69
C ILE A 148 4.94 -2.79 -21.54
N LYS A 149 3.94 -3.65 -21.75
CA LYS A 149 3.05 -4.11 -20.69
C LYS A 149 3.81 -4.83 -19.58
N ASP A 150 4.81 -5.65 -19.90
CA ASP A 150 5.64 -6.33 -18.90
C ASP A 150 6.42 -5.34 -18.03
N ILE A 151 6.90 -4.24 -18.62
CA ILE A 151 7.53 -3.14 -17.87
C ILE A 151 6.53 -2.49 -16.90
N LEU A 152 5.31 -2.22 -17.36
CA LEU A 152 4.25 -1.67 -16.50
C LEU A 152 3.91 -2.67 -15.38
N ILE A 153 3.64 -3.93 -15.72
CA ILE A 153 3.31 -4.98 -14.74
C ILE A 153 4.40 -5.07 -13.66
N THR A 154 5.67 -5.15 -14.08
CA THR A 154 6.81 -5.22 -13.15
C THR A 154 6.87 -3.99 -12.24
N ARG A 155 6.62 -2.80 -12.78
CA ARG A 155 6.59 -1.56 -12.02
C ARG A 155 5.51 -1.58 -10.93
N TRP A 156 4.28 -1.95 -11.28
CA TRP A 156 3.17 -2.02 -10.34
C TRP A 156 3.37 -3.15 -9.30
N GLU A 157 3.88 -4.31 -9.71
CA GLU A 157 4.24 -5.39 -8.79
C GLU A 157 5.31 -4.94 -7.78
N THR A 158 6.26 -4.11 -8.22
CA THR A 158 7.26 -3.50 -7.33
C THR A 158 6.62 -2.54 -6.33
N LEU A 159 5.68 -1.69 -6.76
CA LEU A 159 4.94 -0.78 -5.86
C LEU A 159 4.15 -1.54 -4.80
N ILE A 160 3.44 -2.59 -5.23
CA ILE A 160 2.69 -3.50 -4.35
C ILE A 160 3.63 -4.16 -3.33
N ALA A 161 4.81 -4.62 -3.78
CA ALA A 161 5.79 -5.24 -2.89
C ALA A 161 6.30 -4.27 -1.83
N ILE A 162 6.63 -3.03 -2.22
CA ILE A 162 7.07 -1.95 -1.31
C ILE A 162 5.98 -1.65 -0.28
N LYS A 163 4.72 -1.48 -0.70
CA LYS A 163 3.61 -1.22 0.23
C LYS A 163 3.38 -2.39 1.18
N LYS A 164 3.48 -3.63 0.70
CA LYS A 164 3.44 -4.84 1.56
C LYS A 164 4.59 -4.89 2.56
N GLU A 165 5.74 -4.32 2.23
CA GLU A 165 6.87 -4.21 3.16
C GLU A 165 6.61 -3.14 4.22
N HIS A 166 6.21 -1.93 3.84
CA HIS A 166 5.87 -0.87 4.82
C HIS A 166 4.77 -1.32 5.79
N ILE A 167 3.70 -1.98 5.32
CA ILE A 167 2.66 -2.53 6.22
C ILE A 167 3.27 -3.51 7.25
N LYS A 168 4.24 -4.34 6.83
CA LYS A 168 4.90 -5.27 7.76
C LYS A 168 5.75 -4.53 8.79
N GLU A 169 6.43 -3.46 8.39
CA GLU A 169 7.23 -2.61 9.27
C GLU A 169 6.34 -1.95 10.33
N GLU A 170 5.26 -1.28 9.93
CA GLU A 170 4.30 -0.66 10.85
C GLU A 170 3.70 -1.70 11.83
N ILE A 171 3.30 -2.87 11.32
CA ILE A 171 2.80 -3.97 12.15
C ILE A 171 3.88 -4.48 13.13
N ALA A 172 5.15 -4.47 12.74
CA ALA A 172 6.25 -4.86 13.62
C ALA A 172 6.46 -3.84 14.73
N GLU A 173 6.34 -2.54 14.45
CA GLU A 173 6.42 -1.48 15.47
C GLU A 173 5.32 -1.64 16.54
N ILE A 174 4.08 -1.88 16.12
CA ILE A 174 2.97 -2.17 17.04
C ILE A 174 3.29 -3.36 17.96
N LYS A 175 3.92 -4.41 17.41
CA LYS A 175 4.33 -5.59 18.21
C LYS A 175 5.44 -5.26 19.19
N ILE A 176 6.41 -4.43 18.81
CA ILE A 176 7.52 -3.98 19.68
C ILE A 176 6.96 -3.19 20.87
N MET A 177 5.90 -2.41 20.67
CA MET A 177 5.17 -1.72 21.74
C MET A 177 4.37 -2.67 22.67
N GLY A 178 4.40 -3.98 22.42
CA GLY A 178 3.71 -5.00 23.21
C GLY A 178 2.21 -5.12 22.91
N LEU A 179 1.73 -4.47 21.85
CA LEU A 179 0.34 -4.52 21.43
C LEU A 179 0.11 -5.61 20.38
N LYS A 180 -1.11 -6.15 20.34
CA LYS A 180 -1.53 -7.09 19.29
C LYS A 180 -2.00 -6.28 18.07
N PRO A 181 -1.44 -6.45 16.87
CA PRO A 181 -1.86 -5.70 15.68
C PRO A 181 -3.35 -5.78 15.39
N ASN A 182 -3.95 -6.98 15.46
CA ASN A 182 -5.39 -7.16 15.25
C ASN A 182 -6.25 -6.38 16.27
N TYR A 183 -5.74 -6.19 17.50
CA TYR A 183 -6.43 -5.37 18.50
C TYR A 183 -6.37 -3.89 18.10
N VAL A 184 -5.20 -3.41 17.71
CA VAL A 184 -4.96 -2.03 17.29
C VAL A 184 -5.76 -1.68 16.02
N GLN A 185 -5.72 -2.54 15.01
CA GLN A 185 -6.55 -2.44 13.79
C GLN A 185 -8.05 -2.39 14.12
N ARG A 186 -8.53 -3.23 15.04
CA ARG A 186 -9.93 -3.23 15.45
C ARG A 186 -10.32 -1.91 16.13
N ILE A 187 -9.45 -1.38 16.99
CA ILE A 187 -9.69 -0.08 17.63
C ILE A 187 -9.68 1.04 16.60
N TYR A 188 -8.74 1.02 15.65
CA TYR A 188 -8.70 1.96 14.53
C TYR A 188 -10.03 1.96 13.73
N LYS A 189 -10.49 0.77 13.33
CA LYS A 189 -11.75 0.58 12.61
C LYS A 189 -12.96 1.11 13.39
N GLN A 190 -13.06 0.76 14.67
CA GLN A 190 -14.12 1.23 15.56
C GLN A 190 -14.10 2.75 15.76
N PHE A 191 -12.90 3.35 15.85
CA PHE A 191 -12.73 4.78 16.03
C PHE A 191 -13.15 5.57 14.79
N HIS A 192 -12.84 5.07 13.59
CA HIS A 192 -13.18 5.69 12.32
C HIS A 192 -14.55 5.28 11.75
N GLY A 193 -15.27 4.36 12.41
CA GLY A 193 -16.59 3.89 11.95
C GLY A 193 -16.54 2.98 10.72
N ILE A 194 -15.42 2.29 10.52
CA ILE A 194 -15.17 1.36 9.42
C ILE A 194 -15.47 -0.05 9.95
N GLU A 195 -16.72 -0.51 9.93
CA GLU A 195 -17.09 -1.88 10.38
C GLU A 195 -16.52 -2.97 9.45
#